data_AF-A0A7J8YEJ4-F1
#
_entry.id   AF-A0A7J8YEJ4-F1
#
_cell.length_a   1.000
_cell.length_b   1.000
_cell.length_c   1.000
_cell.angle_alpha   90.00
_cell.angle_beta   90.00
_cell.angle_gamma   90.00
#
_symmetry.space_group_name_H-M   'P 1'
#
loop_
_entity.id
_entity.type
_entity.pdbx_description
1 polymer ?
#
loop_
_entity_poly.entity_id
_entity_poly.type
_entity_poly.pdbx_seq_one_letter_code
_entity_poly.pdbx_strand_id
1 'polypeptide(L)'
;MHTKERKVRNLWDPNRKTWKEDRVIKLCGCMLRDQICNIPTSHNGIKDGRIWFHNTHRIYTSKSAYSWYLLKIIGFGPHRIFWKIILKLNMLPKIKVFSWRLGYDLLPTYDNIARIRQNFFNTCPRYNNSEETIIHVMKDCPVSHKILTLGGLNNKLLEGNYDCCIDWLENVLCVLDAKAADFFTLL
;
A
#
# COMPACT_ATOMS: atom_id res chain seq x y z
N MET A 1 36.53 -1.38 -19.24
CA MET A 1 36.74 -0.03 -18.66
C MET A 1 35.46 0.42 -17.97
N HIS A 2 35.38 0.35 -16.64
CA HIS A 2 34.20 0.80 -15.88
C HIS A 2 34.35 2.28 -15.55
N THR A 3 33.73 3.14 -16.33
CA THR A 3 33.63 4.57 -16.03
C THR A 3 32.84 4.73 -14.72
N LYS A 4 33.49 5.18 -13.65
CA LYS A 4 32.82 5.56 -12.39
C LYS A 4 31.94 6.77 -12.68
N GLU A 5 30.70 6.53 -13.09
CA GLU A 5 29.69 7.56 -13.30
C GLU A 5 29.26 8.15 -11.95
N ARG A 6 30.00 9.15 -11.47
CA ARG A 6 29.75 9.83 -10.18
C ARG A 6 28.85 11.06 -10.28
N LYS A 7 28.57 11.54 -11.49
CA LYS A 7 27.80 12.77 -11.73
C LYS A 7 26.48 12.44 -12.43
N VAL A 8 25.39 13.06 -11.97
CA VAL A 8 24.04 12.89 -12.54
C VAL A 8 24.00 13.19 -14.04
N ARG A 9 24.76 14.20 -14.51
CA ARG A 9 24.87 14.53 -15.94
C ARG A 9 25.35 13.37 -16.83
N ASN A 10 26.03 12.36 -16.28
CA ASN A 10 26.52 11.22 -17.05
C ASN A 10 25.38 10.22 -17.36
N LEU A 11 24.35 10.23 -16.50
CA LEU A 11 23.12 9.43 -16.64
C LEU A 11 22.10 10.09 -17.58
N TRP A 12 22.39 11.31 -18.02
CA TRP A 12 21.56 12.08 -18.93
C TRP A 12 22.09 11.99 -20.37
N ASP A 13 21.20 11.82 -21.34
CA ASP A 13 21.52 11.95 -22.77
C ASP A 13 21.16 13.38 -23.23
N PRO A 14 22.16 14.24 -23.50
CA PRO A 14 21.90 15.61 -23.93
C PRO A 14 21.30 15.71 -25.34
N ASN A 15 21.49 14.70 -26.19
CA ASN A 15 20.98 14.71 -27.57
C ASN A 15 19.51 14.27 -27.60
N ARG A 16 19.20 13.18 -26.90
CA ARG A 16 17.83 12.66 -26.80
C ARG A 16 16.97 13.42 -25.78
N LYS A 17 17.60 14.20 -24.91
CA LYS A 17 16.95 14.91 -23.80
C LYS A 17 16.16 13.97 -22.88
N THR A 18 16.72 12.77 -22.66
CA THR A 18 16.12 11.73 -21.81
C THR A 18 17.16 11.10 -20.89
N TRP A 19 16.69 10.43 -19.85
CA TRP A 19 17.54 9.60 -18.98
C TRP A 19 18.02 8.36 -19.74
N LYS A 20 19.25 7.93 -19.47
CA LYS A 20 19.79 6.65 -19.93
C LYS A 20 19.26 5.54 -19.03
N GLU A 21 18.07 5.03 -19.33
CA GLU A 21 17.35 4.07 -18.48
C GLU A 21 18.22 2.88 -18.06
N ASP A 22 18.93 2.25 -19.01
CA ASP A 22 19.81 1.10 -18.73
C ASP A 22 20.88 1.41 -17.67
N ARG A 23 21.38 2.65 -17.65
CA ARG A 23 22.38 3.11 -16.66
C ARG A 23 21.74 3.40 -15.33
N VAL A 24 20.57 4.02 -15.32
CA VAL A 24 19.80 4.31 -14.09
C VAL A 24 19.43 3.00 -13.40
N ILE A 25 18.93 2.00 -14.13
CA ILE A 25 18.62 0.67 -13.60
C ILE A 25 19.86 0.02 -13.00
N LYS A 26 21.00 0.09 -13.70
CA LYS A 26 22.26 -0.52 -13.26
C LYS A 26 22.83 0.11 -11.99
N LEU A 27 22.62 1.39 -11.75
CA LEU A 27 23.18 2.12 -10.61
C LEU A 27 22.22 2.29 -9.44
N CYS A 28 20.93 2.52 -9.72
CA CYS A 28 19.92 2.85 -8.72
C CYS A 28 18.89 1.72 -8.51
N GLY A 29 18.93 0.67 -9.33
CA GLY A 29 17.99 -0.44 -9.26
C GLY A 29 16.68 -0.17 -10.01
N CYS A 30 15.92 -1.24 -10.27
CA CYS A 30 14.67 -1.17 -11.02
C CYS A 30 13.58 -0.35 -10.31
N MET A 31 13.54 -0.35 -8.98
CA MET A 31 12.53 0.38 -8.20
C MET A 31 12.64 1.90 -8.34
N LEU A 32 13.86 2.43 -8.39
CA LEU A 32 14.08 3.89 -8.49
C LEU A 32 14.04 4.39 -9.95
N ARG A 33 14.06 3.49 -10.93
CA ARG A 33 14.06 3.84 -12.36
C ARG A 33 12.89 4.74 -12.71
N ASP A 34 11.67 4.35 -12.34
CA ASP A 34 10.47 5.12 -12.68
C ASP A 34 10.46 6.47 -11.96
N GLN A 35 10.93 6.52 -10.71
CA GLN A 35 10.99 7.76 -9.95
C GLN A 35 11.97 8.76 -10.56
N ILE A 36 13.15 8.29 -10.99
CA ILE A 36 14.20 9.14 -11.58
C ILE A 36 13.81 9.55 -13.00
N CYS A 37 13.35 8.60 -13.81
CA CYS A 37 13.04 8.87 -15.22
C CYS A 37 11.84 9.81 -15.40
N ASN A 38 10.93 9.83 -14.44
CA ASN A 38 9.77 10.74 -14.43
C ASN A 38 10.06 12.13 -13.84
N ILE A 39 11.29 12.43 -13.39
CA ILE A 39 11.64 13.77 -12.93
C ILE A 39 11.49 14.74 -14.11
N PRO A 40 10.62 15.77 -14.01
CA PRO A 40 10.44 16.73 -15.07
C PRO A 40 11.73 17.47 -15.35
N THR A 41 12.22 17.38 -16.57
CA THR A 41 13.44 18.09 -16.97
C THR A 41 13.06 19.44 -17.58
N SER A 42 13.60 20.51 -16.97
CA SER A 42 13.38 21.86 -17.47
C SER A 42 14.23 22.08 -18.72
N HIS A 43 13.58 22.54 -19.79
CA HIS A 43 14.18 22.79 -21.10
C HIS A 43 14.54 24.27 -21.33
N ASN A 44 14.11 25.18 -20.45
CA ASN A 44 14.22 26.64 -20.65
C ASN A 44 15.25 27.33 -19.75
N GLY A 45 16.28 26.61 -19.28
CA GLY A 45 17.30 27.20 -18.41
C GLY A 45 16.77 27.68 -17.06
N ILE A 46 15.62 27.15 -16.62
CA ILE A 46 15.09 27.41 -15.27
C ILE A 46 16.12 26.87 -14.28
N LYS A 47 16.49 27.70 -13.30
CA LYS A 47 17.40 27.31 -12.22
C LYS A 47 16.83 26.10 -11.49
N ASP A 48 17.71 25.15 -11.17
CA ASP A 48 17.36 23.97 -10.39
C ASP A 48 16.72 24.39 -9.05
N GLY A 49 15.62 23.72 -8.71
CA GLY A 49 14.86 23.95 -7.49
C GLY A 49 14.59 22.65 -6.76
N ARG A 50 14.52 22.71 -5.42
CA ARG A 50 14.03 21.58 -4.62
C ARG A 50 12.50 21.52 -4.74
N ILE A 51 11.99 20.38 -5.18
CA ILE A 51 10.56 20.13 -5.37
C ILE A 51 10.11 19.08 -4.37
N TRP A 52 8.99 19.34 -3.69
CA TRP A 52 8.33 18.37 -2.82
C TRP A 52 7.12 17.77 -3.54
N PHE A 53 7.22 16.51 -3.98
CA PHE A 53 6.17 15.83 -4.76
C PHE A 53 4.86 15.61 -3.99
N HIS A 54 4.92 15.58 -2.66
CA HIS A 54 3.77 15.32 -1.81
C HIS A 54 2.98 16.58 -1.43
N ASN A 55 3.18 17.68 -2.15
CA ASN A 55 2.40 18.92 -2.02
C ASN A 55 2.04 19.44 -3.42
N THR A 56 0.79 19.86 -3.62
CA THR A 56 0.29 20.42 -4.87
C THR A 56 1.07 21.66 -5.31
N HIS A 57 1.53 22.46 -4.34
CA HIS A 57 2.33 23.66 -4.60
C HIS A 57 3.81 23.37 -4.81
N ARG A 58 4.25 22.10 -4.75
CA ARG A 58 5.64 21.67 -4.96
C ARG A 58 6.67 22.26 -3.99
N ILE A 59 6.23 23.02 -2.99
CA ILE A 59 7.06 23.68 -1.98
C ILE A 59 7.12 22.79 -0.73
N TYR A 60 8.34 22.58 -0.23
CA TYR A 60 8.56 21.94 1.06
C TYR A 60 8.29 22.91 2.20
N THR A 61 7.48 22.48 3.16
CA THR A 61 7.35 23.10 4.48
C THR A 61 7.28 22.01 5.53
N SER A 62 7.73 22.29 6.77
CA SER A 62 7.59 21.35 7.89
C SER A 62 6.13 20.90 8.06
N LYS A 63 5.17 21.82 7.85
CA LYS A 63 3.73 21.51 7.85
C LYS A 63 3.34 20.51 6.76
N SER A 64 3.78 20.69 5.52
CA SER A 64 3.49 19.73 4.43
C SER A 64 4.15 18.37 4.63
N ALA A 65 5.34 18.34 5.24
CA ALA A 65 6.04 17.10 5.55
C ALA A 65 5.30 16.32 6.65
N TYR A 66 4.96 16.99 7.75
CA TYR A 66 4.16 16.39 8.82
C TYR A 66 2.77 16.01 8.34
N SER A 67 2.11 16.84 7.54
CA SER A 67 0.80 16.49 6.97
C SER A 67 0.90 15.25 6.10
N TRP A 68 1.87 15.15 5.19
CA TRP A 68 2.07 13.93 4.40
C TRP A 68 2.38 12.70 5.28
N TYR A 69 3.25 12.86 6.27
CA TYR A 69 3.63 11.77 7.19
C TYR A 69 2.45 11.31 8.04
N LEU A 70 1.68 12.24 8.60
CA LEU A 70 0.47 11.96 9.37
C LEU A 70 -0.61 11.35 8.48
N LEU A 71 -0.78 11.80 7.23
CA LEU A 71 -1.69 11.15 6.29
C LEU A 71 -1.24 9.71 6.01
N LYS A 72 0.07 9.47 5.86
CA LYS A 72 0.63 8.13 5.68
C LYS A 72 0.36 7.22 6.88
N ILE A 73 0.48 7.74 8.11
CA ILE A 73 0.24 6.98 9.35
C ILE A 73 -1.25 6.80 9.65
N ILE A 74 -2.04 7.85 9.49
CA ILE A 74 -3.47 7.92 9.83
C ILE A 74 -4.32 7.47 8.62
N GLY A 75 -3.77 6.70 7.67
CA GLY A 75 -4.55 5.99 6.66
C GLY A 75 -5.10 6.81 5.48
N PHE A 76 -4.71 8.07 5.33
CA PHE A 76 -4.76 8.79 4.04
C PHE A 76 -3.47 8.60 3.22
N GLY A 77 -2.76 7.50 3.48
CA GLY A 77 -1.66 7.00 2.67
C GLY A 77 -2.15 6.43 1.33
N PRO A 78 -1.39 5.53 0.67
CA PRO A 78 -1.72 5.02 -0.68
C PRO A 78 -3.14 4.46 -0.80
N HIS A 79 -3.79 4.06 0.30
CA HIS A 79 -5.14 3.50 0.34
C HIS A 79 -6.29 4.51 0.23
N ARG A 80 -6.07 5.67 -0.39
CA ARG A 80 -7.13 6.69 -0.61
C ARG A 80 -8.30 6.12 -1.42
N ILE A 81 -8.04 5.11 -2.25
CA ILE A 81 -9.04 4.47 -3.10
C ILE A 81 -9.95 3.60 -2.25
N PHE A 82 -9.39 2.77 -1.35
CA PHE A 82 -10.13 1.99 -0.36
C PHE A 82 -11.19 2.84 0.34
N TRP A 83 -10.77 3.92 1.01
CA TRP A 83 -11.65 4.73 1.83
C TRP A 83 -12.73 5.44 1.00
N LYS A 84 -12.39 5.88 -0.22
CA LYS A 84 -13.39 6.45 -1.13
C LYS A 84 -14.47 5.44 -1.50
N ILE A 85 -14.09 4.18 -1.76
CA ILE A 85 -15.04 3.11 -2.09
C ILE A 85 -15.91 2.80 -0.88
N ILE A 86 -15.31 2.50 0.29
CA ILE A 86 -16.04 2.19 1.53
C ILE A 86 -17.06 3.26 1.90
N LEU A 87 -16.69 4.54 1.76
CA LEU A 87 -17.60 5.64 2.07
C LEU A 87 -18.79 5.70 1.09
N LYS A 88 -18.56 5.42 -0.19
CA LYS A 88 -19.59 5.42 -1.25
C LYS A 88 -20.51 4.21 -1.23
N LEU A 89 -20.05 3.06 -0.74
CA LEU A 89 -20.87 1.85 -0.66
C LEU A 89 -22.07 2.06 0.27
N ASN A 90 -23.23 1.58 -0.19
CA ASN A 90 -24.47 1.62 0.56
C ASN A 90 -24.52 0.46 1.57
N MET A 91 -23.80 0.60 2.67
CA MET A 91 -23.68 -0.42 3.73
C MET A 91 -24.13 0.12 5.08
N LEU A 92 -24.52 -0.79 5.97
CA LEU A 92 -24.87 -0.47 7.34
C LEU A 92 -23.69 0.23 8.05
N PRO A 93 -23.94 1.22 8.93
CA PRO A 93 -22.89 1.94 9.66
C PRO A 93 -21.93 1.02 10.41
N LYS A 94 -22.45 -0.08 11.00
CA LYS A 94 -21.63 -1.08 11.69
C LYS A 94 -20.59 -1.74 10.78
N ILE A 95 -20.94 -1.98 9.51
CA ILE A 95 -20.04 -2.56 8.51
C ILE A 95 -18.95 -1.55 8.16
N LYS A 96 -19.30 -0.27 7.97
CA LYS A 96 -18.30 0.79 7.72
C LYS A 96 -17.30 0.94 8.88
N VAL A 97 -17.77 0.87 10.13
CA VAL A 97 -16.90 0.88 11.32
C VAL A 97 -16.02 -0.36 11.37
N PHE A 98 -16.55 -1.53 11.04
CA PHE A 98 -15.78 -2.76 10.94
C PHE A 98 -14.69 -2.66 9.88
N SER A 99 -15.03 -2.27 8.64
CA SER A 99 -14.07 -2.04 7.56
C SER A 99 -13.00 -1.00 7.94
N TRP A 100 -13.40 0.04 8.69
CA TRP A 100 -12.45 1.01 9.25
C TRP A 100 -11.45 0.34 10.20
N ARG A 101 -11.93 -0.37 11.22
CA ARG A 101 -11.04 -1.09 12.15
C ARG A 101 -10.13 -2.09 11.43
N LEU A 102 -10.64 -2.72 10.38
CA LEU A 102 -9.90 -3.67 9.56
C LEU A 102 -8.74 -3.03 8.80
N GLY A 103 -9.02 -1.90 8.14
CA GLY A 103 -8.01 -1.18 7.36
C GLY A 103 -6.87 -0.59 8.20
N TYR A 104 -7.10 -0.36 9.50
CA TYR A 104 -6.09 0.14 10.43
C TYR A 104 -5.47 -0.95 11.31
N ASP A 105 -5.74 -2.23 11.02
CA ASP A 105 -5.20 -3.33 11.79
C ASP A 105 -5.58 -3.25 13.29
N LEU A 106 -6.81 -2.79 13.60
CA LEU A 106 -7.30 -2.50 14.96
C LEU A 106 -8.22 -3.58 15.53
N LEU A 107 -8.44 -4.69 14.82
CA LEU A 107 -9.22 -5.79 15.36
C LEU A 107 -8.44 -6.48 16.49
N PRO A 108 -9.13 -6.97 17.53
CA PRO A 108 -8.50 -7.64 18.66
C PRO A 108 -8.10 -9.07 18.28
N THR A 109 -7.08 -9.21 17.43
CA THR A 109 -6.45 -10.49 17.13
C THR A 109 -5.37 -10.83 18.15
N TYR A 110 -4.98 -12.10 18.25
CA TYR A 110 -4.01 -12.50 19.26
C TYR A 110 -2.64 -11.86 19.03
N ASP A 111 -2.27 -11.56 17.78
CA ASP A 111 -1.06 -10.79 17.48
C ASP A 111 -1.12 -9.36 18.04
N ASN A 112 -2.23 -8.66 17.82
CA ASN A 112 -2.45 -7.32 18.36
C ASN A 112 -2.52 -7.30 19.90
N ILE A 113 -3.09 -8.34 20.50
CA ILE A 113 -3.13 -8.49 21.95
C ILE A 113 -1.72 -8.74 22.50
N ALA A 114 -0.93 -9.59 21.84
CA ALA A 114 0.46 -9.89 22.23
C ALA A 114 1.38 -8.67 22.15
N ARG A 115 1.11 -7.70 21.26
CA ARG A 115 1.82 -6.42 21.23
C ARG A 115 1.63 -5.58 22.50
N ILE A 116 0.49 -5.74 23.19
CA ILE A 116 0.18 -4.98 24.41
C ILE A 116 0.53 -5.81 25.66
N ARG A 117 0.22 -7.11 25.63
CA ARG A 117 0.39 -8.02 26.75
C ARG A 117 1.61 -8.91 26.54
N GLN A 118 2.64 -8.68 27.35
CA GLN A 118 3.82 -9.54 27.40
C GLN A 118 3.43 -10.99 27.76
N ASN A 119 4.12 -11.96 27.16
CA ASN A 119 3.90 -13.40 27.33
C ASN A 119 2.52 -13.91 26.91
N PHE A 120 1.85 -13.25 25.97
CA PHE A 120 0.64 -13.76 25.34
C PHE A 120 0.98 -14.58 24.10
N PHE A 121 0.34 -15.74 23.93
CA PHE A 121 0.51 -16.56 22.73
C PHE A 121 -0.25 -15.91 21.57
N ASN A 122 0.46 -15.58 20.48
CA ASN A 122 -0.11 -14.95 19.31
C ASN A 122 -0.63 -15.96 18.25
N THR A 123 -0.62 -17.26 18.54
CA THR A 123 -1.05 -18.28 17.59
C THR A 123 -2.56 -18.29 17.39
N CYS A 124 -2.99 -18.53 16.15
CA CYS A 124 -4.41 -18.63 15.82
C CYS A 124 -5.06 -19.80 16.57
N PRO A 125 -6.09 -19.57 17.40
CA PRO A 125 -6.75 -20.64 18.17
C PRO A 125 -7.49 -21.65 17.27
N ARG A 126 -7.79 -21.28 16.02
CA ARG A 126 -8.51 -22.14 15.06
C ARG A 126 -7.60 -23.12 14.32
N TYR A 127 -6.33 -22.78 14.14
CA TYR A 127 -5.42 -23.57 13.29
C TYR A 127 -4.02 -23.80 13.89
N ASN A 128 -3.70 -23.19 15.03
CA ASN A 128 -2.52 -23.36 15.90
C ASN A 128 -1.13 -23.43 15.24
N ASN A 129 -1.02 -23.10 13.95
CA ASN A 129 0.22 -23.23 13.16
C ASN A 129 0.78 -21.90 12.67
N SER A 130 0.07 -20.79 12.87
CA SER A 130 0.47 -19.47 12.42
C SER A 130 -0.02 -18.38 13.38
N GLU A 131 0.66 -17.25 13.35
CA GLU A 131 0.28 -16.06 14.10
C GLU A 131 -1.10 -15.55 13.64
N GLU A 132 -1.94 -15.16 14.59
CA GLU A 132 -3.26 -14.61 14.33
C GLU A 132 -3.13 -13.12 13.97
N THR A 133 -2.55 -12.83 12.82
CA THR A 133 -2.61 -11.51 12.21
C THR A 133 -3.99 -11.27 11.62
N ILE A 134 -4.38 -10.01 11.39
CA ILE A 134 -5.68 -9.70 10.77
C ILE A 134 -5.76 -10.30 9.37
N ILE A 135 -4.70 -10.23 8.57
CA ILE A 135 -4.69 -10.86 7.25
C ILE A 135 -4.86 -12.37 7.33
N HIS A 136 -4.25 -13.02 8.34
CA HIS A 136 -4.47 -14.44 8.57
C HIS A 136 -5.94 -14.73 8.88
N VAL A 137 -6.52 -14.04 9.85
CA VAL A 137 -7.94 -14.25 10.22
C VAL A 137 -8.86 -14.00 9.06
N MET A 138 -8.56 -13.05 8.19
CA MET A 138 -9.45 -12.65 7.11
C MET A 138 -9.29 -13.51 5.86
N LYS A 139 -8.09 -14.00 5.57
CA LYS A 139 -7.74 -14.63 4.28
C LYS A 139 -7.01 -15.97 4.44
N ASP A 140 -5.88 -16.00 5.15
CA ASP A 140 -4.98 -17.18 5.17
C ASP A 140 -5.45 -18.30 6.12
N CYS A 141 -6.31 -18.00 7.08
CA CYS A 141 -6.86 -18.99 7.99
C CYS A 141 -7.70 -20.00 7.20
N PRO A 142 -7.48 -21.32 7.34
CA PRO A 142 -8.21 -22.32 6.56
C PRO A 142 -9.74 -22.22 6.69
N VAL A 143 -10.23 -21.77 7.85
CA VAL A 143 -11.66 -21.52 8.07
C VAL A 143 -12.15 -20.38 7.17
N SER A 144 -11.47 -19.24 7.21
CA SER A 144 -11.83 -18.05 6.44
C SER A 144 -11.64 -18.27 4.95
N HIS A 145 -10.53 -18.92 4.56
CA HIS A 145 -10.27 -19.33 3.19
C HIS A 145 -11.43 -20.15 2.63
N LYS A 146 -11.93 -21.13 3.39
CA LYS A 146 -13.08 -21.95 2.98
C LYS A 146 -14.35 -21.12 2.82
N ILE A 147 -14.65 -20.22 3.76
CA ILE A 147 -15.83 -19.33 3.68
C ILE A 147 -15.74 -18.43 2.46
N LEU A 148 -14.59 -17.81 2.20
CA LEU A 148 -14.37 -16.93 1.05
C LEU A 148 -14.47 -17.69 -0.28
N THR A 149 -13.95 -18.91 -0.33
CA THR A 149 -14.08 -19.78 -1.52
C THR A 149 -15.54 -20.11 -1.79
N LEU A 150 -16.31 -20.45 -0.75
CA LEU A 150 -17.76 -20.70 -0.86
C LEU A 150 -18.55 -19.44 -1.24
N GLY A 151 -18.09 -18.26 -0.79
CA GLY A 151 -18.62 -16.96 -1.18
C GLY A 151 -18.28 -16.54 -2.62
N GLY A 152 -17.54 -17.36 -3.36
CA GLY A 152 -17.19 -17.12 -4.76
C GLY A 152 -16.00 -16.17 -4.96
N LEU A 153 -15.16 -15.96 -3.95
CA LEU A 153 -13.94 -15.17 -4.09
C LEU A 153 -12.92 -15.91 -4.97
N ASN A 154 -12.23 -15.18 -5.84
CA ASN A 154 -11.27 -15.76 -6.78
C ASN A 154 -10.04 -16.32 -6.05
N ASN A 155 -9.61 -17.54 -6.39
CA ASN A 155 -8.40 -18.17 -5.83
C ASN A 155 -7.14 -17.30 -5.97
N LYS A 156 -7.02 -16.50 -7.04
CA LYS A 156 -5.88 -15.56 -7.20
C LYS A 156 -5.81 -14.52 -6.09
N LEU A 157 -6.96 -14.10 -5.54
CA LEU A 157 -7.02 -13.15 -4.43
C LEU A 157 -6.68 -13.80 -3.10
N LEU A 158 -6.93 -15.11 -2.97
CA LEU A 158 -6.66 -15.89 -1.76
C LEU A 158 -5.19 -16.32 -1.68
N GLU A 159 -4.60 -16.71 -2.81
CA GLU A 159 -3.20 -17.17 -2.90
C GLU A 159 -2.19 -16.00 -2.98
N GLY A 160 -2.67 -14.77 -3.19
CA GLY A 160 -1.81 -13.59 -3.27
C GLY A 160 -1.08 -13.31 -1.95
N ASN A 161 0.19 -12.95 -2.05
CA ASN A 161 0.97 -12.49 -0.90
C ASN A 161 0.79 -10.97 -0.71
N TYR A 162 0.44 -10.55 0.50
CA TYR A 162 0.20 -9.15 0.83
C TYR A 162 0.85 -8.83 2.17
N ASP A 163 1.49 -7.67 2.24
CA ASP A 163 2.21 -7.24 3.45
C ASP A 163 1.24 -6.82 4.57
N CYS A 164 0.05 -6.33 4.23
CA CYS A 164 -0.98 -5.99 5.20
C CYS A 164 -2.41 -6.21 4.68
N CYS A 165 -3.38 -6.24 5.60
CA CYS A 165 -4.75 -6.58 5.25
C CYS A 165 -5.44 -5.52 4.36
N ILE A 166 -5.09 -4.24 4.49
CA ILE A 166 -5.67 -3.18 3.66
C ILE A 166 -5.25 -3.29 2.19
N ASP A 167 -4.02 -3.76 1.91
CA ASP A 167 -3.56 -4.02 0.54
C ASP A 167 -4.40 -5.10 -0.13
N TRP A 168 -4.65 -6.19 0.60
CA TRP A 168 -5.50 -7.28 0.14
C TRP A 168 -6.93 -6.80 -0.10
N LEU A 169 -7.50 -6.06 0.85
CA LEU A 169 -8.84 -5.50 0.72
C LEU A 169 -8.96 -4.54 -0.47
N GLU A 170 -7.95 -3.71 -0.75
CA GLU A 170 -7.95 -2.86 -1.94
C GLU A 170 -7.98 -3.66 -3.23
N ASN A 171 -7.23 -4.76 -3.30
CA ASN A 171 -7.26 -5.64 -4.47
C ASN A 171 -8.65 -6.30 -4.62
N VAL A 172 -9.21 -6.82 -3.52
CA VAL A 172 -10.57 -7.40 -3.51
C VAL A 172 -11.61 -6.38 -3.97
N LEU A 173 -11.57 -5.16 -3.46
CA LEU A 173 -12.49 -4.09 -3.85
C LEU A 173 -12.34 -3.70 -5.32
N CYS A 174 -11.11 -3.62 -5.83
CA CYS A 174 -10.87 -3.33 -7.24
C CYS A 174 -11.47 -4.40 -8.17
N VAL A 175 -11.52 -5.66 -7.72
CA VAL A 175 -12.09 -6.77 -8.50
C VAL A 175 -13.61 -6.84 -8.39
N LEU A 176 -14.18 -6.54 -7.22
CA LEU A 176 -15.61 -6.73 -6.95
C LEU A 176 -16.49 -5.53 -7.29
N ASP A 177 -15.93 -4.32 -7.36
CA ASP A 177 -16.64 -3.05 -7.66
C ASP A 177 -18.01 -2.95 -6.95
N ALA A 178 -19.13 -3.10 -7.68
CA ALA A 178 -20.49 -3.02 -7.13
C ALA A 178 -20.87 -4.17 -6.16
N LYS A 179 -20.22 -5.33 -6.23
CA LYS A 179 -20.46 -6.48 -5.33
C LYS A 179 -19.63 -6.42 -4.04
N ALA A 180 -18.83 -5.37 -3.88
CA ALA A 180 -18.01 -5.18 -2.68
C ALA A 180 -18.82 -5.13 -1.38
N ALA A 181 -20.05 -4.64 -1.42
CA ALA A 181 -20.91 -4.59 -0.24
C ALA A 181 -21.26 -6.01 0.28
N ASP A 182 -21.54 -6.94 -0.64
CA ASP A 182 -21.86 -8.34 -0.30
C ASP A 182 -20.63 -9.08 0.26
N PHE A 183 -19.43 -8.68 -0.13
CA PHE A 183 -18.21 -9.25 0.45
C PHE A 183 -18.08 -8.92 1.95
N PHE A 184 -18.38 -7.68 2.36
CA PHE A 184 -18.31 -7.31 3.78
C PHE A 184 -19.42 -7.92 4.63
N THR A 185 -20.46 -8.50 4.04
CA THR A 185 -21.45 -9.27 4.80
C THR A 185 -21.04 -10.73 4.98
N LEU A 186 -20.08 -11.22 4.19
CA LEU A 186 -19.49 -12.55 4.32
C LEU A 186 -18.36 -12.61 5.37
N LEU A 187 -17.83 -11.45 5.75
CA LEU A 187 -16.80 -11.25 6.79
C LEU A 187 -17.42 -11.07 8.18
#